data_AF-A0A537WDP2-F1
#
_entry.id   AF-A0A537WDP2-F1
#
_cell.length_a   1.000
_cell.length_b   1.000
_cell.length_c   1.000
_cell.angle_alpha   90.00
_cell.angle_beta   90.00
_cell.angle_gamma   90.00
#
_symmetry.space_group_name_H-M   'P 1'
#
loop_
_entity.id
_entity.type
_entity.pdbx_description
1 polymer ?
#
loop_
_entity_poly.entity_id
_entity_poly.type
_entity_poly.pdbx_seq_one_letter_code
_entity_poly.pdbx_strand_id
1 'polypeptide(L)'
;MLIPSLAKPPPAACLDRIRDPSRTMLGFDQFTRLTEAIARSNATFKVIVNEVPIQQFYALPYDRWEGYEAERKKLLLFLQSNVRNVIFLTTDTHANFINDARLQTLEPGGPIDSGITEVITGPVATRRFADEIDAVTGKPGSGILVSALFFKPSPPRGVGMRCVAPNVYSYAEVSVTATTLTVTPKDPAGHVVKDLTGEPCAPVVLQSSG
;
A
#
# COMPACT_ATOMS: atom_id res chain seq x y z
N MET A 1 -10.47 -12.37 2.99
CA MET A 1 -10.75 -13.07 4.28
C MET A 1 -9.51 -12.96 5.16
N LEU A 2 -9.52 -12.10 6.20
CA LEU A 2 -8.40 -12.00 7.15
C LEU A 2 -8.28 -13.33 7.90
N ILE A 3 -7.25 -14.10 7.59
CA ILE A 3 -6.85 -15.28 8.36
C ILE A 3 -6.35 -14.78 9.72
N PRO A 4 -6.54 -15.49 10.84
CA PRO A 4 -6.28 -14.98 12.18
C PRO A 4 -4.77 -14.90 12.52
N SER A 5 -3.98 -14.20 11.70
CA SER A 5 -2.59 -13.82 12.00
C SER A 5 -2.50 -12.91 13.22
N LEU A 6 -3.61 -12.25 13.59
CA LEU A 6 -3.72 -11.46 14.82
C LEU A 6 -3.78 -12.33 16.09
N ALA A 7 -4.20 -13.59 15.99
CA ALA A 7 -4.35 -14.49 17.14
C ALA A 7 -3.23 -15.54 17.24
N LYS A 8 -2.62 -15.91 16.10
CA LYS A 8 -1.50 -16.84 16.04
C LYS A 8 -0.43 -16.30 15.09
N PRO A 9 0.85 -16.27 15.49
CA PRO A 9 1.91 -15.88 14.58
C PRO A 9 1.93 -16.84 13.38
N PRO A 10 2.26 -16.34 12.17
CA PRO A 10 2.45 -17.20 11.01
C PRO A 10 3.48 -18.30 11.30
N PRO A 11 3.26 -19.56 10.87
CA PRO A 11 4.23 -20.63 11.04
C PRO A 11 5.58 -20.29 10.39
N ALA A 12 6.68 -20.80 10.94
CA ALA A 12 8.03 -20.57 10.40
C ALA A 12 8.14 -20.93 8.91
N ALA A 13 7.61 -22.08 8.49
CA ALA A 13 7.58 -22.48 7.08
C ALA A 13 6.85 -21.49 6.16
N CYS A 14 5.84 -20.77 6.68
CA CYS A 14 5.15 -19.71 5.93
C CYS A 14 6.05 -18.48 5.78
N LEU A 15 6.74 -18.07 6.85
CA LEU A 15 7.71 -16.98 6.81
C LEU A 15 8.88 -17.30 5.87
N ASP A 16 9.40 -18.53 5.93
CA ASP A 16 10.47 -19.01 5.04
C ASP A 16 10.00 -18.98 3.58
N ARG A 17 8.75 -19.37 3.31
CA ARG A 17 8.18 -19.28 1.97
C ARG A 17 7.99 -17.84 1.51
N ILE A 18 7.66 -16.89 2.38
CA ILE A 18 7.59 -15.46 2.00
C ILE A 18 8.99 -14.92 1.65
N ARG A 19 10.01 -15.33 2.41
CA ARG A 19 11.41 -14.89 2.26
C ARG A 19 12.17 -15.59 1.14
N ASP A 20 11.62 -16.65 0.58
CA ASP A 20 12.23 -17.44 -0.49
C ASP A 20 12.50 -16.55 -1.73
N PRO A 21 13.78 -16.31 -2.09
CA PRO A 21 14.14 -15.40 -3.17
C PRO A 21 13.74 -15.92 -4.57
N SER A 22 13.34 -17.19 -4.69
CA SER A 22 12.85 -17.76 -5.95
C SER A 22 11.39 -17.41 -6.25
N ARG A 23 10.66 -16.83 -5.29
CA ARG A 23 9.26 -16.45 -5.49
C ARG A 23 9.11 -15.20 -6.35
N THR A 24 8.14 -15.26 -7.25
CA THR A 24 7.82 -14.18 -8.17
C THR A 24 6.32 -13.89 -8.17
N MET A 25 5.95 -12.61 -8.06
CA MET A 25 4.61 -12.08 -8.36
C MET A 25 4.45 -11.93 -9.87
N LEU A 26 5.43 -11.30 -10.54
CA LEU A 26 5.36 -11.00 -11.98
C LEU A 26 5.94 -12.13 -12.84
N GLY A 27 6.91 -12.86 -12.30
CA GLY A 27 7.74 -13.78 -13.09
C GLY A 27 8.74 -13.02 -13.96
N PHE A 28 9.68 -13.77 -14.56
CA PHE A 28 10.84 -13.19 -15.25
C PHE A 28 10.45 -12.28 -16.42
N ASP A 29 9.54 -12.73 -17.28
CA ASP A 29 9.19 -12.00 -18.52
C ASP A 29 8.47 -10.69 -18.22
N GLN A 30 7.47 -10.70 -17.34
CA GLN A 30 6.71 -9.51 -17.00
C GLN A 30 7.56 -8.53 -16.18
N PHE A 31 8.40 -9.00 -15.26
CA PHE A 31 9.33 -8.15 -14.52
C PHE A 31 10.29 -7.44 -15.49
N THR A 32 10.90 -8.17 -16.41
CA THR A 32 11.82 -7.62 -17.42
C THR A 32 11.10 -6.60 -18.29
N ARG A 33 9.94 -6.96 -18.84
CA ARG A 33 9.15 -6.06 -19.67
C ARG A 33 8.75 -4.77 -18.93
N LEU A 34 8.31 -4.87 -17.68
CA LEU A 34 7.93 -3.71 -16.86
C LEU A 34 9.12 -2.78 -16.64
N THR A 35 10.21 -3.32 -16.10
CA THR A 35 11.41 -2.55 -15.73
C THR A 35 12.06 -1.87 -16.94
N GLU A 36 12.15 -2.58 -18.06
CA GLU A 36 12.64 -2.02 -19.30
C GLU A 36 11.75 -0.89 -19.86
N ALA A 37 10.44 -1.12 -19.92
CA ALA A 37 9.51 -0.15 -20.48
C ALA A 37 9.47 1.14 -19.65
N ILE A 38 9.43 1.01 -18.31
CA ILE A 38 9.33 2.16 -17.42
C ILE A 38 10.61 2.99 -17.38
N ALA A 39 11.79 2.36 -17.47
CA ALA A 39 13.07 3.07 -17.51
C ALA A 39 13.29 3.82 -18.83
N ARG A 40 12.80 3.29 -19.95
CA ARG A 40 12.86 3.97 -21.26
C ARG A 40 11.81 5.07 -21.44
N SER A 41 10.84 5.18 -20.53
CA SER A 41 9.74 6.13 -20.67
C SER A 41 10.16 7.57 -20.37
N ASN A 42 9.95 8.45 -21.35
CA ASN A 42 10.15 9.90 -21.23
C ASN A 42 8.95 10.64 -20.61
N ALA A 43 7.90 9.94 -20.17
CA ALA A 43 6.75 10.58 -19.52
C ALA A 43 7.17 11.28 -18.21
N THR A 44 6.60 12.44 -17.89
CA THR A 44 6.94 13.18 -16.65
C THR A 44 6.64 12.38 -15.38
N PHE A 45 5.47 11.73 -15.34
CA PHE A 45 4.99 10.93 -14.22
C PHE A 45 4.86 9.46 -14.62
N LYS A 46 5.18 8.55 -13.70
CA LYS A 46 5.01 7.11 -13.89
C LYS A 46 4.03 6.59 -12.86
N VAL A 47 2.83 6.23 -13.32
CA VAL A 47 1.79 5.66 -12.45
C VAL A 47 1.75 4.16 -12.66
N ILE A 48 2.06 3.40 -11.62
CA ILE A 48 1.92 1.94 -11.63
C ILE A 48 0.59 1.60 -10.99
N VAL A 49 -0.33 1.08 -11.80
CA VAL A 49 -1.61 0.55 -11.33
C VAL A 49 -1.45 -0.95 -11.12
N ASN A 50 -1.69 -1.42 -9.90
CA ASN A 50 -1.62 -2.84 -9.57
C ASN A 50 -2.86 -3.24 -8.74
N GLU A 51 -3.32 -4.46 -8.94
CA GLU A 51 -4.47 -5.03 -8.26
C GLU A 51 -4.31 -5.04 -6.74
N VAL A 52 -3.12 -5.40 -6.27
CA VAL A 52 -2.83 -5.63 -4.85
C VAL A 52 -1.75 -4.67 -4.30
N PRO A 53 -1.82 -4.31 -3.02
CA PRO A 53 -0.88 -3.37 -2.44
C PRO A 53 0.58 -3.80 -2.44
N ILE A 54 1.47 -2.84 -2.68
CA ILE A 54 2.92 -2.96 -2.57
C ILE A 54 3.47 -2.49 -1.23
N GLN A 55 2.81 -1.63 -0.45
CA GLN A 55 3.32 -1.21 0.86
C GLN A 55 3.23 -2.35 1.89
N GLN A 56 4.11 -2.31 2.90
CA GLN A 56 4.04 -3.24 4.01
C GLN A 56 3.02 -2.78 5.05
N PHE A 57 2.07 -3.65 5.38
CA PHE A 57 1.16 -3.42 6.51
C PHE A 57 0.82 -4.68 7.29
N TYR A 58 1.44 -5.82 6.99
CA TYR A 58 1.44 -7.03 7.84
C TYR A 58 0.07 -7.63 8.16
N ALA A 59 -0.97 -7.28 7.41
CA ALA A 59 -2.28 -7.91 7.46
C ALA A 59 -2.51 -8.69 6.17
N LEU A 60 -2.63 -10.01 6.24
CA LEU A 60 -2.69 -10.91 5.07
C LEU A 60 -1.61 -10.63 4.02
N PRO A 61 -0.31 -10.79 4.36
CA PRO A 61 0.75 -10.51 3.39
C PRO A 61 0.77 -11.51 2.22
N TYR A 62 0.14 -12.67 2.36
CA TYR A 62 0.34 -13.84 1.50
C TYR A 62 -0.08 -13.66 0.04
N ASP A 63 -1.14 -12.88 -0.20
CA ASP A 63 -1.76 -12.68 -1.52
C ASP A 63 -1.38 -11.32 -2.13
N ARG A 64 -0.36 -10.66 -1.57
CA ARG A 64 0.08 -9.34 -1.98
C ARG A 64 1.59 -9.32 -2.13
N TRP A 65 2.15 -8.19 -2.55
CA TRP A 65 3.59 -8.04 -2.74
C TRP A 65 4.42 -8.38 -1.49
N GLU A 66 3.89 -8.19 -0.28
CA GLU A 66 4.55 -8.62 0.97
C GLU A 66 4.85 -10.13 0.98
N GLY A 67 4.02 -10.93 0.31
CA GLY A 67 4.21 -12.36 0.15
C GLY A 67 5.35 -12.71 -0.80
N TYR A 68 5.85 -11.75 -1.60
CA TYR A 68 6.92 -11.93 -2.58
C TYR A 68 8.08 -11.00 -2.25
N GLU A 69 8.56 -11.08 -1.01
CA GLU A 69 9.44 -10.10 -0.36
C GLU A 69 10.67 -9.74 -1.21
N ALA A 70 11.35 -10.73 -1.78
CA ALA A 70 12.54 -10.53 -2.58
C ALA A 70 12.26 -9.78 -3.89
N GLU A 71 11.24 -10.20 -4.66
CA GLU A 71 10.90 -9.53 -5.93
C GLU A 71 10.31 -8.13 -5.68
N ARG A 72 9.51 -7.96 -4.63
CA ARG A 72 9.02 -6.66 -4.17
C ARG A 72 10.17 -5.69 -3.90
N LYS A 73 11.15 -6.10 -3.08
CA LYS A 73 12.32 -5.27 -2.75
C LYS A 73 13.15 -4.97 -3.99
N LYS A 74 13.35 -5.96 -4.87
CA LYS A 74 14.04 -5.79 -6.16
C LYS A 74 13.36 -4.74 -7.03
N LEU A 75 12.03 -4.76 -7.15
CA LEU A 75 11.28 -3.78 -7.93
C LEU A 75 11.40 -2.37 -7.32
N LEU A 76 11.21 -2.23 -6.01
CA LEU A 76 11.29 -0.93 -5.33
C LEU A 76 12.69 -0.31 -5.46
N LEU A 77 13.75 -1.09 -5.28
CA LEU A 77 15.13 -0.62 -5.48
C LEU A 77 15.40 -0.21 -6.93
N PHE A 78 14.89 -0.99 -7.90
CA PHE A 78 15.00 -0.65 -9.31
C PHE A 78 14.32 0.69 -9.60
N LEU A 79 13.07 0.87 -9.15
CA LEU A 79 12.31 2.11 -9.36
C LEU A 79 12.99 3.30 -8.69
N GLN A 80 13.41 3.16 -7.43
CA GLN A 80 14.13 4.19 -6.68
C GLN A 80 15.40 4.66 -7.41
N SER A 81 16.13 3.74 -8.05
CA SER A 81 17.41 4.03 -8.71
C SER A 81 17.27 4.55 -10.13
N ASN A 82 16.19 4.19 -10.84
CA ASN A 82 16.10 4.37 -12.30
C ASN A 82 14.91 5.21 -12.76
N VAL A 83 13.91 5.44 -11.91
CA VAL A 83 12.64 6.05 -12.32
C VAL A 83 12.30 7.24 -11.41
N ARG A 84 12.15 8.41 -12.02
CA ARG A 84 11.69 9.62 -11.34
C ARG A 84 10.16 9.71 -11.36
N ASN A 85 9.58 10.37 -10.36
CA ASN A 85 8.15 10.70 -10.27
C ASN A 85 7.23 9.48 -10.40
N VAL A 86 7.56 8.41 -9.68
CA VAL A 86 6.79 7.18 -9.66
C VAL A 86 5.82 7.13 -8.47
N ILE A 87 4.61 6.61 -8.69
CA ILE A 87 3.58 6.39 -7.68
C ILE A 87 2.87 5.06 -7.94
N PHE A 88 2.47 4.37 -6.87
CA PHE A 88 1.60 3.21 -6.95
C PHE A 88 0.15 3.58 -6.64
N LEU A 89 -0.77 3.09 -7.46
CA LEU A 89 -2.21 3.11 -7.20
C LEU A 89 -2.70 1.67 -7.11
N THR A 90 -3.24 1.29 -5.97
CA THR A 90 -3.64 -0.11 -5.71
C THR A 90 -4.98 -0.21 -5.01
N THR A 91 -5.50 -1.44 -4.95
CA THR A 91 -6.85 -1.72 -4.43
C THR A 91 -6.83 -2.93 -3.48
N ASP A 92 -7.79 -3.86 -3.62
CA ASP A 92 -7.95 -5.12 -2.87
C ASP A 92 -8.23 -5.00 -1.36
N THR A 93 -7.51 -4.17 -0.61
CA THR A 93 -7.56 -4.13 0.88
C THR A 93 -8.90 -3.62 1.43
N HIS A 94 -9.76 -3.03 0.57
CA HIS A 94 -11.03 -2.42 0.98
C HIS A 94 -10.86 -1.32 2.05
N ALA A 95 -9.79 -0.53 1.93
CA ALA A 95 -9.50 0.63 2.76
C ALA A 95 -8.84 1.72 1.92
N ASN A 96 -8.79 2.95 2.46
CA ASN A 96 -7.88 3.97 1.94
C ASN A 96 -6.68 4.10 2.85
N PHE A 97 -5.52 3.67 2.35
CA PHE A 97 -4.24 3.77 3.02
C PHE A 97 -3.25 4.52 2.13
N ILE A 98 -2.54 5.47 2.72
CA ILE A 98 -1.49 6.22 2.03
C ILE A 98 -0.23 6.12 2.87
N ASN A 99 0.84 5.62 2.25
CA ASN A 99 2.13 5.49 2.89
C ASN A 99 3.26 5.39 1.86
N ASP A 100 4.51 5.51 2.32
CA ASP A 100 5.66 5.08 1.52
C ASP A 100 5.63 3.56 1.32
N ALA A 101 5.91 3.09 0.10
CA ALA A 101 6.15 1.70 -0.21
C ALA A 101 7.54 1.28 0.28
N ARG A 102 7.73 1.26 1.60
CA ARG A 102 9.05 1.10 2.22
C ARG A 102 9.77 -0.18 1.83
N LEU A 103 11.10 -0.11 1.81
CA LEU A 103 11.96 -1.28 1.70
C LEU A 103 11.97 -2.11 2.99
N GLN A 104 11.73 -1.44 4.12
CA GLN A 104 11.69 -1.99 5.47
C GLN A 104 10.77 -1.13 6.34
N THR A 105 9.97 -1.71 7.23
CA THR A 105 9.04 -0.95 8.10
C THR A 105 9.22 -1.30 9.58
N LEU A 106 8.98 -2.56 9.97
CA LEU A 106 9.01 -3.02 11.37
C LEU A 106 10.19 -3.94 11.68
N GLU A 107 10.96 -4.32 10.68
CA GLU A 107 12.12 -5.19 10.82
C GLU A 107 13.25 -4.48 11.61
N PRO A 108 14.17 -5.25 12.23
CA PRO A 108 15.31 -4.67 12.95
C PRO A 108 16.11 -3.67 12.09
N GLY A 109 16.45 -2.53 12.68
CA GLY A 109 17.07 -1.40 11.96
C GLY A 109 16.10 -0.27 11.61
N GLY A 110 14.79 -0.49 11.79
CA GLY A 110 13.77 0.56 11.65
C GLY A 110 13.31 0.78 10.20
N PRO A 111 12.46 1.79 9.95
CA PRO A 111 11.90 2.00 8.62
C PRO A 111 12.95 2.52 7.64
N ILE A 112 12.92 2.01 6.41
CA ILE A 112 13.72 2.49 5.27
C ILE A 112 12.75 2.82 4.14
N ASP A 113 12.54 4.11 3.91
CA ASP A 113 11.67 4.62 2.86
C ASP A 113 12.26 4.35 1.47
N SER A 114 11.38 4.00 0.53
CA SER A 114 11.71 3.93 -0.90
C SER A 114 11.70 5.32 -1.55
N GLY A 115 10.97 6.28 -0.98
CA GLY A 115 10.63 7.55 -1.59
C GLY A 115 9.44 7.45 -2.58
N ILE A 116 8.82 6.28 -2.69
CA ILE A 116 7.72 6.00 -3.61
C ILE A 116 6.45 5.86 -2.78
N THR A 117 5.51 6.77 -2.97
CA THR A 117 4.22 6.69 -2.28
C THR A 117 3.31 5.66 -2.96
N GLU A 118 2.56 4.91 -2.17
CA GLU A 118 1.41 4.14 -2.61
C GLU A 118 0.12 4.75 -2.06
N VAL A 119 -0.89 4.83 -2.93
CA VAL A 119 -2.27 5.13 -2.56
C VAL A 119 -3.10 3.87 -2.80
N ILE A 120 -3.45 3.19 -1.71
CA ILE A 120 -4.48 2.15 -1.70
C ILE A 120 -5.83 2.86 -1.61
N THR A 121 -6.77 2.54 -2.51
CA THR A 121 -8.11 3.12 -2.49
C THR A 121 -9.19 2.06 -2.62
N GLY A 122 -10.39 2.40 -2.15
CA GLY A 122 -11.56 1.54 -2.18
C GLY A 122 -12.05 1.14 -0.77
N PRO A 123 -13.13 0.37 -0.71
CA PRO A 123 -13.86 -0.21 -1.84
C PRO A 123 -14.96 0.71 -2.37
N VAL A 124 -15.42 0.50 -3.60
CA VAL A 124 -16.64 1.16 -4.10
C VAL A 124 -17.90 0.47 -3.59
N ALA A 125 -17.93 -0.87 -3.62
CA ALA A 125 -19.17 -1.63 -3.41
C ALA A 125 -18.97 -3.01 -2.75
N THR A 126 -17.91 -3.19 -1.97
CA THR A 126 -17.66 -4.44 -1.23
C THR A 126 -17.37 -4.13 0.25
N ARG A 127 -17.35 -5.16 1.10
CA ARG A 127 -17.20 -5.00 2.55
C ARG A 127 -15.94 -4.20 2.87
N ARG A 128 -16.06 -3.19 3.74
CA ARG A 128 -14.93 -2.33 4.13
C ARG A 128 -14.00 -3.09 5.06
N PHE A 129 -12.71 -2.75 5.05
CA PHE A 129 -11.69 -3.46 5.79
C PHE A 129 -11.95 -3.52 7.29
N ALA A 130 -12.47 -2.43 7.87
CA ALA A 130 -12.86 -2.42 9.29
C ALA A 130 -13.93 -3.47 9.59
N ASP A 131 -14.95 -3.59 8.73
CA ASP A 131 -16.02 -4.57 8.87
C ASP A 131 -15.50 -6.01 8.65
N GLU A 132 -14.48 -6.19 7.81
CA GLU A 132 -13.80 -7.49 7.65
C GLU A 132 -13.02 -7.90 8.90
N ILE A 133 -12.29 -6.97 9.53
CA ILE A 133 -11.58 -7.23 10.78
C ILE A 133 -12.59 -7.60 11.87
N ASP A 134 -13.68 -6.85 12.00
CA ASP A 134 -14.74 -7.13 12.97
C ASP A 134 -15.34 -8.53 12.79
N ALA A 135 -15.59 -8.93 11.54
CA ALA A 135 -16.11 -10.25 11.22
C ALA A 135 -15.15 -11.38 11.59
N VAL A 136 -13.84 -11.17 11.43
CA VAL A 136 -12.80 -12.17 11.72
C VAL A 136 -12.51 -12.27 13.21
N THR A 137 -12.54 -11.15 13.94
CA THR A 137 -12.35 -11.15 15.40
C THR A 137 -13.62 -11.53 16.16
N GLY A 138 -14.79 -11.47 15.51
CA GLY A 138 -16.10 -11.66 16.15
C GLY A 138 -16.45 -10.52 17.12
N LYS A 139 -15.79 -9.37 17.01
CA LYS A 139 -15.92 -8.25 17.95
C LYS A 139 -16.09 -6.92 17.20
N PRO A 140 -17.28 -6.31 17.26
CA PRO A 140 -17.51 -4.98 16.66
C PRO A 140 -16.51 -3.94 17.17
N GLY A 141 -16.02 -3.09 16.27
CA GLY A 141 -15.05 -2.02 16.56
C GLY A 141 -13.58 -2.45 16.57
N SER A 142 -13.28 -3.74 16.37
CA SER A 142 -11.90 -4.24 16.28
C SER A 142 -11.15 -3.63 15.10
N GLY A 143 -11.80 -3.43 13.96
CA GLY A 143 -11.18 -2.86 12.77
C GLY A 143 -10.69 -1.43 12.99
N ILE A 144 -11.49 -0.62 13.69
CA ILE A 144 -11.09 0.74 14.08
C ILE A 144 -9.97 0.68 15.13
N LEU A 145 -10.09 -0.21 16.13
CA LEU A 145 -9.08 -0.35 17.18
C LEU A 145 -7.71 -0.76 16.62
N VAL A 146 -7.66 -1.78 15.75
CA VAL A 146 -6.43 -2.22 15.07
C VAL A 146 -5.85 -1.08 14.23
N SER A 147 -6.69 -0.33 13.53
CA SER A 147 -6.24 0.80 12.72
C SER A 147 -5.59 1.90 13.57
N ALA A 148 -6.19 2.21 14.72
CA ALA A 148 -5.68 3.22 15.65
C ALA A 148 -4.41 2.76 16.40
N LEU A 149 -4.28 1.47 16.70
CA LEU A 149 -3.17 0.92 17.49
C LEU A 149 -2.01 0.38 16.67
N PHE A 150 -2.22 0.03 15.40
CA PHE A 150 -1.21 -0.62 14.58
C PHE A 150 -0.93 0.10 13.25
N PHE A 151 -1.94 0.49 12.48
CA PHE A 151 -1.69 1.11 11.17
C PHE A 151 -1.25 2.59 11.27
N LYS A 152 -1.90 3.36 12.15
CA LYS A 152 -1.61 4.81 12.30
C LYS A 152 -0.33 5.13 13.08
N PRO A 153 -0.01 4.48 14.22
CA PRO A 153 1.17 4.83 15.01
C PRO A 153 2.47 4.58 14.25
N SER A 154 3.47 5.46 14.39
CA SER A 154 4.76 5.31 13.72
C SER A 154 5.57 4.09 14.22
N PRO A 155 6.48 3.53 13.38
CA PRO A 155 7.43 2.53 13.83
C PRO A 155 8.24 3.01 15.05
N PRO A 156 8.58 2.12 16.01
CA PRO A 156 8.30 0.68 16.02
C PRO A 156 6.92 0.30 16.58
N ARG A 157 6.09 1.28 16.96
CA ARG A 157 4.79 1.02 17.61
C ARG A 157 3.69 0.62 16.62
N GLY A 158 3.88 0.91 15.34
CA GLY A 158 2.95 0.58 14.26
C GLY A 158 3.56 0.89 12.89
N VAL A 159 2.74 0.84 11.84
CA VAL A 159 3.17 1.02 10.44
C VAL A 159 3.48 2.48 10.09
N GLY A 160 2.85 3.44 10.78
CA GLY A 160 3.06 4.87 10.56
C GLY A 160 2.51 5.36 9.23
N MET A 161 1.32 4.87 8.84
CA MET A 161 0.65 5.32 7.62
C MET A 161 0.21 6.78 7.74
N ARG A 162 0.34 7.54 6.65
CA ARG A 162 -0.06 8.94 6.58
C ARG A 162 -1.59 9.08 6.68
N CYS A 163 -2.31 8.26 5.92
CA CYS A 163 -3.78 8.16 5.93
C CYS A 163 -4.18 6.73 6.28
N VAL A 164 -5.17 6.60 7.18
CA VAL A 164 -5.78 5.33 7.57
C VAL A 164 -7.29 5.50 7.64
N ALA A 165 -8.01 5.14 6.56
CA ALA A 165 -9.47 5.20 6.50
C ALA A 165 -10.03 3.82 6.10
N PRO A 166 -10.23 2.92 7.09
CA PRO A 166 -10.60 1.52 6.85
C PRO A 166 -12.12 1.31 6.70
N ASN A 167 -12.93 2.35 6.92
CA ASN A 167 -14.38 2.23 7.08
C ASN A 167 -15.16 3.24 6.22
N VAL A 168 -14.75 3.42 4.96
CA VAL A 168 -15.40 4.33 4.02
C VAL A 168 -15.45 3.70 2.63
N TYR A 169 -16.58 3.84 1.93
CA TYR A 169 -16.62 3.55 0.50
C TYR A 169 -15.93 4.67 -0.25
N SER A 170 -15.18 4.38 -1.30
CA SER A 170 -14.32 5.39 -1.91
C SER A 170 -13.84 5.03 -3.31
N TYR A 171 -13.29 6.04 -3.97
CA TYR A 171 -12.46 5.96 -5.17
C TYR A 171 -11.32 6.98 -5.05
N ALA A 172 -10.33 6.93 -5.94
CA ALA A 172 -9.31 7.97 -6.04
C ALA A 172 -9.49 8.78 -7.32
N GLU A 173 -9.47 10.11 -7.19
CA GLU A 173 -9.36 11.01 -8.32
C GLU A 173 -7.87 11.32 -8.59
N VAL A 174 -7.46 11.18 -9.86
CA VAL A 174 -6.11 11.53 -10.30
C VAL A 174 -6.20 12.72 -11.26
N SER A 175 -5.55 13.82 -10.91
CA SER A 175 -5.43 15.02 -11.75
C SER A 175 -3.97 15.23 -12.14
N VAL A 176 -3.72 15.47 -13.42
CA VAL A 176 -2.36 15.56 -13.97
C VAL A 176 -2.24 16.79 -14.87
N THR A 177 -1.19 17.58 -14.64
CA THR A 177 -0.71 18.65 -15.51
C THR A 177 0.68 18.29 -16.06
N ALA A 178 1.30 19.19 -16.82
CA ALA A 178 2.67 19.00 -17.27
C ALA A 178 3.68 18.88 -16.12
N THR A 179 3.40 19.48 -14.95
CA THR A 179 4.35 19.60 -13.84
C THR A 179 3.87 19.04 -12.52
N THR A 180 2.60 18.64 -12.43
CA THR A 180 1.99 18.15 -11.19
C THR A 180 1.13 16.93 -11.46
N LEU A 181 1.26 15.91 -10.62
CA LEU A 181 0.29 14.83 -10.48
C LEU A 181 -0.25 14.85 -9.06
N THR A 182 -1.58 14.87 -8.93
CA THR A 182 -2.28 14.86 -7.64
C THR A 182 -3.22 13.67 -7.57
N VAL A 183 -3.17 12.91 -6.49
CA VAL A 183 -4.08 11.80 -6.18
C VAL A 183 -4.87 12.13 -4.92
N THR A 184 -6.19 12.15 -5.03
CA THR A 184 -7.09 12.50 -3.94
C THR A 184 -8.08 11.36 -3.70
N PRO A 185 -8.04 10.64 -2.55
CA PRO A 185 -9.08 9.70 -2.19
C PRO A 185 -10.38 10.46 -1.88
N LYS A 186 -11.49 10.04 -2.50
CA LYS A 186 -12.81 10.65 -2.36
C LYS A 186 -13.87 9.64 -1.92
N ASP A 187 -14.80 10.10 -1.09
CA ASP A 187 -16.00 9.37 -0.73
C ASP A 187 -17.03 9.39 -1.89
N PRO A 188 -18.17 8.68 -1.79
CA PRO A 188 -19.15 8.62 -2.89
C PRO A 188 -19.84 9.97 -3.17
N ALA A 189 -19.79 10.92 -2.22
CA ALA A 189 -20.29 12.27 -2.41
C ALA A 189 -19.24 13.20 -3.04
N GLY A 190 -18.03 12.72 -3.29
CA GLY A 190 -16.92 13.47 -3.88
C GLY A 190 -16.11 14.30 -2.88
N HIS A 191 -16.36 14.16 -1.57
CA HIS A 191 -15.54 14.80 -0.54
C HIS A 191 -14.25 14.03 -0.33
N VAL A 192 -13.20 14.72 0.10
CA VAL A 192 -11.93 14.07 0.49
C VAL A 192 -12.21 13.09 1.64
N VAL A 193 -11.71 11.87 1.50
CA VAL A 193 -11.80 10.84 2.55
C VAL A 193 -11.15 11.37 3.83
N LYS A 194 -11.79 11.15 4.97
CA LYS A 194 -11.24 11.43 6.29
C LYS A 194 -10.60 10.17 6.87
N ASP A 195 -9.45 10.33 7.50
CA ASP A 195 -8.80 9.27 8.23
C ASP A 195 -9.49 8.99 9.58
N LEU A 196 -8.99 7.98 10.32
CA LEU A 196 -9.55 7.59 11.61
C LEU A 196 -9.48 8.66 12.70
N THR A 197 -8.70 9.72 12.54
CA THR A 197 -8.69 10.87 13.47
C THR A 197 -9.70 11.94 13.08
N GLY A 198 -10.41 11.76 11.96
CA GLY A 198 -11.37 12.72 11.40
C GLY A 198 -10.72 13.78 10.51
N GLU A 199 -9.40 13.72 10.33
CA GLU A 199 -8.65 14.66 9.50
C GLU A 199 -8.73 14.23 8.02
N PRO A 200 -8.74 15.16 7.06
CA PRO A 200 -8.69 14.79 5.65
C PRO A 200 -7.42 14.00 5.32
N CYS A 201 -7.56 12.90 4.58
CA CYS A 201 -6.44 12.24 3.94
C CYS A 201 -5.87 13.18 2.86
N ALA A 202 -4.79 13.87 3.21
CA ALA A 202 -4.17 14.86 2.36
C ALA A 202 -3.85 14.28 0.97
N PRO A 203 -4.15 15.00 -0.13
CA PRO A 203 -3.80 14.56 -1.47
C PRO A 203 -2.30 14.25 -1.60
N VAL A 204 -1.97 13.18 -2.32
CA VAL A 204 -0.58 12.89 -2.69
C VAL A 204 -0.24 13.71 -3.91
N VAL A 205 0.80 14.54 -3.80
CA VAL A 205 1.22 15.44 -4.88
C VAL A 205 2.66 15.10 -5.27
N LEU A 206 2.85 14.72 -6.53
CA LEU A 206 4.16 14.66 -7.16
C LEU A 206 4.38 15.93 -7.97
N GLN A 207 5.51 16.59 -7.74
CA GLN A 207 5.94 17.76 -8.50
C GLN A 207 7.15 17.37 -9.33
N SER A 208 7.13 17.67 -10.63
CA SER A 208 8.34 17.63 -11.44
C SER A 208 8.95 19.02 -11.50
N SER A 209 10.19 19.16 -11.06
CA SER A 209 11.04 20.24 -11.57
C SER A 209 11.20 20.03 -13.07
N GLY A 210 10.81 21.04 -13.86
CA GLY A 210 10.99 21.04 -15.32
C GLY A 210 12.45 20.91 -15.74
#